data_AF-A0A3D5Y1K5-F1
#
_entry.id   AF-A0A3D5Y1K5-F1
#
_cell.length_a   1.000
_cell.length_b   1.000
_cell.length_c   1.000
_cell.angle_alpha   90.00
_cell.angle_beta   90.00
_cell.angle_gamma   90.00
#
_symmetry.space_group_name_H-M   'P 1'
#
loop_
_entity.id
_entity.type
_entity.pdbx_description
1 polymer ?
#
loop_
_entity_poly.entity_id
_entity_poly.type
_entity_poly.pdbx_seq_one_letter_code
_entity_poly.pdbx_strand_id
1 'polypeptide(L)'
;MSENNKSHRFLRALRRQSVDCTPVWIMRQAGRYLPEYRATRKQAGDFLTLCQTPELACEVTLQPLVRFDLDAAILFSDILTIPDAMGLGLTLNEGEGPRFARPV
;
A
#
# COMPACT_ATOMS: atom_id res chain seq x y z
N MET A 1 -27.18 -18.87 -4.57
CA MET A 1 -25.76 -19.29 -4.45
C MET A 1 -24.92 -18.54 -5.47
N SER A 2 -24.30 -17.41 -5.09
CA SER A 2 -23.04 -16.89 -5.68
C SER A 2 -22.59 -15.54 -5.09
N GLU A 3 -22.84 -15.26 -3.81
CA GLU A 3 -22.13 -14.19 -3.09
C GLU A 3 -20.74 -14.68 -2.68
N ASN A 4 -19.79 -14.81 -3.64
CA ASN A 4 -18.35 -14.81 -3.31
C ASN A 4 -17.38 -14.72 -4.51
N ASN A 5 -17.83 -14.47 -5.74
CA ASN A 5 -16.95 -14.67 -6.91
C ASN A 5 -15.97 -13.50 -7.18
N LYS A 6 -16.28 -12.28 -6.72
CA LYS A 6 -15.40 -11.09 -6.90
C LYS A 6 -14.07 -11.23 -6.16
N SER A 7 -14.12 -11.64 -4.88
CA SER A 7 -12.96 -11.73 -3.97
C SER A 7 -11.85 -12.69 -4.42
N HIS A 8 -12.05 -13.41 -5.51
CA HIS A 8 -11.10 -14.41 -6.01
C HIS A 8 -10.62 -14.16 -7.44
N ARG A 9 -11.11 -13.12 -8.16
CA ARG A 9 -10.70 -12.89 -9.55
C ARG A 9 -9.19 -12.72 -9.69
N PHE A 10 -8.58 -11.90 -8.83
CA PHE A 10 -7.13 -11.69 -8.83
C PHE A 10 -6.34 -12.99 -8.67
N LEU A 11 -6.66 -13.79 -7.63
CA LEU A 11 -5.95 -15.04 -7.36
C LEU A 11 -6.21 -16.12 -8.43
N ARG A 12 -7.43 -16.20 -8.98
CA ARG A 12 -7.78 -17.13 -10.07
C ARG A 12 -7.01 -16.79 -11.34
N ALA A 13 -6.97 -15.50 -11.71
CA ALA A 13 -6.24 -15.04 -12.87
C ALA A 13 -4.73 -15.36 -12.76
N LEU A 14 -4.11 -15.10 -11.59
CA LEU A 14 -2.70 -15.47 -11.34
C LEU A 14 -2.45 -16.98 -11.47
N ARG A 15 -3.44 -17.81 -11.13
CA ARG A 15 -3.38 -19.28 -11.27
C ARG A 15 -3.80 -19.77 -12.65
N ARG A 16 -4.05 -18.88 -13.61
CA ARG A 16 -4.53 -19.20 -14.98
C ARG A 16 -5.87 -19.96 -14.98
N GLN A 17 -6.72 -19.70 -14.01
CA GLN A 17 -8.08 -20.22 -13.95
C GLN A 17 -9.05 -19.27 -14.67
N SER A 18 -10.14 -19.80 -15.23
CA SER A 18 -11.18 -18.99 -15.87
C SER A 18 -11.74 -17.93 -14.90
N VAL A 19 -12.05 -16.74 -15.40
CA VAL A 19 -12.68 -15.63 -14.67
C VAL A 19 -13.72 -14.96 -15.58
N ASP A 20 -14.70 -14.29 -14.98
CA ASP A 20 -15.80 -13.60 -15.68
C ASP A 20 -15.36 -12.26 -16.31
N CYS A 21 -14.36 -11.61 -15.73
CA CYS A 21 -13.66 -10.47 -16.34
C CYS A 21 -12.20 -10.40 -15.84
N THR A 22 -11.35 -9.65 -16.55
CA THR A 22 -9.96 -9.42 -16.14
C THR A 22 -9.91 -8.61 -14.84
N PRO A 23 -9.24 -9.09 -13.76
CA PRO A 23 -9.12 -8.34 -12.52
C PRO A 23 -8.18 -7.14 -12.65
N VAL A 24 -8.45 -6.08 -11.89
CA VAL A 24 -7.65 -4.85 -11.87
C VAL A 24 -7.26 -4.41 -10.45
N TRP A 25 -6.02 -3.95 -10.32
CA TRP A 25 -5.49 -3.18 -9.19
C TRP A 25 -4.41 -2.24 -9.76
N ILE A 26 -4.03 -1.20 -9.01
CA ILE A 26 -3.11 -0.18 -9.52
C ILE A 26 -1.92 -0.03 -8.58
N MET A 27 -0.71 -0.06 -9.13
CA MET A 27 0.50 0.23 -8.36
C MET A 27 0.39 1.63 -7.74
N ARG A 28 0.65 1.73 -6.44
CA ARG A 28 0.49 2.97 -5.64
C ARG A 28 -0.96 3.49 -5.58
N GLN A 29 -1.95 2.60 -5.61
CA GLN A 29 -3.36 2.94 -5.39
C GLN A 29 -3.59 3.71 -4.07
N ALA A 30 -2.86 3.39 -3.00
CA ALA A 30 -2.82 4.20 -1.78
C ALA A 30 -1.74 5.30 -1.94
N GLY A 31 -2.15 6.54 -2.25
CA GLY A 31 -1.17 7.59 -2.50
C GLY A 31 -1.73 8.99 -2.62
N ARG A 32 -0.80 9.95 -2.80
CA ARG A 32 -1.05 11.41 -2.78
C ARG A 32 -2.05 11.92 -3.83
N TYR A 33 -2.53 11.11 -4.77
CA TYR A 33 -3.60 11.52 -5.66
C TYR A 33 -4.97 11.51 -4.96
N LEU A 34 -5.09 10.80 -3.83
CA LEU A 34 -6.27 10.78 -2.98
C LEU A 34 -6.18 11.87 -1.90
N PRO A 35 -7.20 12.74 -1.76
CA PRO A 35 -7.20 13.77 -0.72
C PRO A 35 -7.25 13.18 0.70
N GLU A 36 -7.96 12.08 0.93
CA GLU A 36 -8.00 11.36 2.20
C GLU A 36 -6.64 10.77 2.58
N TYR A 37 -5.87 10.25 1.62
CA TYR A 37 -4.50 9.81 1.89
C TYR A 37 -3.64 10.96 2.39
N ARG A 38 -3.77 12.15 1.79
CA ARG A 38 -3.03 13.35 2.24
C ARG A 38 -3.44 13.74 3.66
N ALA A 39 -4.70 13.58 4.03
CA ALA A 39 -5.19 13.86 5.38
C ALA A 39 -4.60 12.88 6.40
N THR A 40 -4.66 11.57 6.16
CA THR A 40 -4.08 10.54 7.04
C THR A 40 -2.56 10.69 7.14
N ARG A 41 -1.88 10.98 6.02
CA ARG A 41 -0.43 11.27 6.02
C ARG A 41 -0.08 12.49 6.87
N LYS A 42 -0.91 13.54 6.86
CA LYS A 42 -0.72 14.71 7.71
C LYS A 42 -0.91 14.38 9.19
N GLN A 43 -1.84 13.48 9.52
CA GLN A 43 -2.05 13.00 10.89
C GLN A 43 -0.88 12.17 11.40
N ALA A 44 -0.28 11.31 10.55
CA ALA A 44 0.89 10.51 10.90
C ALA A 44 2.17 11.33 11.10
N GLY A 45 2.23 12.56 10.59
CA GLY A 45 3.41 13.43 10.65
C GLY A 45 4.43 13.10 9.57
N ASP A 46 4.98 11.89 9.57
CA ASP A 46 5.95 11.41 8.58
C ASP A 46 5.56 10.06 7.95
N PHE A 47 6.28 9.69 6.88
CA PHE A 47 5.96 8.51 6.10
C PHE A 47 6.33 7.19 6.81
N LEU A 48 7.43 7.15 7.58
CA LEU A 48 7.80 5.95 8.32
C LEU A 48 6.79 5.68 9.43
N THR A 49 6.40 6.72 10.17
CA THR A 49 5.33 6.63 11.19
C THR A 49 4.03 6.13 10.58
N LEU A 50 3.66 6.59 9.39
CA LEU A 50 2.49 6.09 8.66
C LEU A 50 2.60 4.59 8.33
N CYS A 51 3.78 4.12 7.91
CA CYS A 51 4.01 2.70 7.62
C CYS A 51 4.08 1.83 8.89
N GLN A 52 4.54 2.37 10.01
CA GLN A 52 4.77 1.65 11.27
C GLN A 52 3.55 1.66 12.21
N THR A 53 2.54 2.49 11.93
CA THR A 53 1.28 2.52 12.69
C THR A 53 0.24 1.62 12.01
N PRO A 54 -0.06 0.42 12.53
CA PRO A 54 -0.91 -0.55 11.84
C PRO A 54 -2.30 -0.03 11.47
N GLU A 55 -2.91 0.77 12.34
CA GLU A 55 -4.24 1.33 12.14
C GLU A 55 -4.25 2.32 10.96
N LEU A 56 -3.25 3.21 10.89
CA LEU A 56 -3.12 4.19 9.80
C LEU A 56 -2.72 3.51 8.49
N ALA A 57 -1.80 2.54 8.54
CA ALA A 57 -1.40 1.75 7.37
C ALA A 57 -2.59 0.97 6.79
N CYS A 58 -3.42 0.38 7.66
CA CYS A 58 -4.66 -0.29 7.26
C CYS A 58 -5.63 0.70 6.62
N GLU A 59 -5.87 1.85 7.25
CA GLU A 59 -6.75 2.90 6.74
C GLU A 59 -6.37 3.29 5.31
N VAL A 60 -5.11 3.70 5.09
CA VAL A 60 -4.66 4.13 3.76
C VAL A 60 -4.67 3.00 2.73
N THR A 61 -4.47 1.75 3.15
CA THR A 61 -4.59 0.56 2.28
C THR A 61 -6.02 0.39 1.76
N LEU A 62 -7.02 0.69 2.59
CA LEU A 62 -8.44 0.51 2.27
C LEU A 62 -9.05 1.69 1.50
N GLN A 63 -8.53 2.91 1.64
CA GLN A 63 -9.04 4.11 0.97
C GLN A 63 -9.33 3.93 -0.55
N PRO A 64 -8.47 3.28 -1.35
CA PRO A 64 -8.73 3.10 -2.79
C PRO A 64 -9.90 2.15 -3.06
N LEU A 65 -10.10 1.14 -2.21
CA LEU A 65 -11.22 0.18 -2.33
C LEU A 65 -12.58 0.82 -2.02
N VAL A 66 -12.59 1.90 -1.22
CA VAL A 66 -13.81 2.67 -0.96
C VAL A 66 -14.22 3.50 -2.19
N ARG A 67 -13.26 3.95 -3.00
CA ARG A 67 -13.52 4.77 -4.20
C ARG A 67 -13.73 3.96 -5.47
N PHE A 68 -13.03 2.85 -5.61
CA PHE A 68 -12.91 2.11 -6.85
C PHE A 68 -13.18 0.62 -6.59
N ASP A 69 -13.87 -0.01 -7.54
CA ASP A 69 -14.19 -1.44 -7.51
C ASP A 69 -12.96 -2.27 -7.95
N LEU A 70 -11.87 -2.21 -7.18
CA LEU A 70 -10.62 -2.95 -7.45
C LEU A 70 -10.73 -4.39 -6.92
N ASP A 71 -10.06 -5.32 -7.60
CA ASP A 71 -10.09 -6.75 -7.25
C ASP A 71 -9.02 -7.15 -6.20
N ALA A 72 -8.16 -6.22 -5.79
CA ALA A 72 -7.13 -6.46 -4.78
C ALA A 72 -6.70 -5.20 -4.01
N ALA A 73 -6.30 -5.39 -2.77
CA ALA A 73 -5.51 -4.43 -2.01
C ALA A 73 -4.03 -4.81 -2.04
N ILE A 74 -3.17 -3.80 -1.93
CA ILE A 74 -1.74 -3.96 -1.68
C ILE A 74 -1.43 -3.27 -0.35
N LEU A 75 -0.74 -3.99 0.54
CA LEU A 75 -0.32 -3.47 1.85
C LEU A 75 0.44 -2.16 1.69
N PHE A 76 0.02 -1.12 2.40
CA PHE A 76 0.78 0.10 2.50
C PHE A 76 1.99 -0.11 3.42
N SER A 77 3.18 -0.13 2.82
CA SER A 77 4.47 -0.26 3.48
C SER A 77 5.57 0.30 2.57
N ASP A 78 6.82 0.19 3.00
CA ASP A 78 8.00 0.56 2.21
C ASP A 78 8.96 -0.63 2.06
N ILE A 79 9.61 -0.74 0.91
CA ILE A 79 10.59 -1.80 0.63
C ILE A 79 11.84 -1.68 1.52
N LEU A 80 12.12 -0.49 2.06
CA LEU A 80 13.28 -0.20 2.91
C LEU A 80 13.04 -0.51 4.39
N THR A 81 11.87 -1.01 4.76
CA THR A 81 11.55 -1.46 6.13
C THR A 81 12.52 -2.54 6.64
N ILE A 82 12.99 -3.44 5.77
CA ILE A 82 13.97 -4.48 6.13
C ILE A 82 15.34 -3.84 6.48
N PRO A 83 15.98 -3.05 5.60
CA PRO A 83 17.18 -2.28 5.93
C PRO A 83 17.06 -1.38 7.16
N ASP A 84 15.89 -0.78 7.40
CA ASP A 84 15.62 0.03 8.59
C ASP A 84 15.70 -0.83 9.86
N ALA A 85 15.03 -1.99 9.84
CA ALA A 85 15.09 -2.97 10.93
C ALA A 85 16.50 -3.56 11.15
N MET A 86 17.35 -3.58 10.11
CA MET A 86 18.77 -3.94 10.22
C MET A 86 19.64 -2.83 10.84
N GLY A 87 19.07 -1.66 11.12
CA GLY A 87 19.77 -0.57 11.78
C GLY A 87 20.72 0.20 10.86
N LEU A 88 20.43 0.31 9.55
CA LEU A 88 21.27 1.10 8.62
C LEU A 88 21.06 2.62 8.76
N GLY A 89 20.13 3.07 9.61
CA GLY A 89 19.82 4.47 9.87
C GLY A 89 19.11 5.12 8.69
N LEU A 90 17.90 4.63 8.38
CA LEU A 90 17.07 5.14 7.29
C LEU A 90 16.48 6.52 7.65
N THR A 91 16.57 7.47 6.73
CA THR A 91 15.87 8.76 6.80
C THR A 91 15.09 9.01 5.52
N LEU A 92 13.83 9.43 5.66
CA LEU A 92 12.95 9.79 4.54
C LEU A 92 12.60 11.28 4.60
N ASN A 93 13.52 12.11 4.10
CA ASN A 93 13.28 13.55 4.01
C ASN A 93 12.37 13.88 2.82
N GLU A 94 11.48 14.84 3.00
CA GLU A 94 10.58 15.27 1.92
C GLU A 94 11.39 15.90 0.77
N GLY A 95 11.20 15.35 -0.44
CA GLY A 95 11.88 15.85 -1.65
C GLY A 95 13.27 15.27 -1.92
N GLU A 96 13.92 14.64 -0.94
CA GLU A 96 15.32 14.15 -1.09
C GLU A 96 15.43 12.65 -1.35
N GLY A 97 14.33 11.91 -1.17
CA GLY A 97 14.33 10.45 -1.25
C GLY A 97 14.96 9.78 -0.01
N PRO A 98 14.96 8.43 0.04
CA PRO A 98 15.54 7.69 1.15
C PRO A 98 17.07 7.78 1.21
N ARG A 99 17.61 7.89 2.42
CA ARG A 99 19.06 7.84 2.69
C ARG A 99 19.37 6.91 3.85
N PHE A 100 20.51 6.23 3.79
CA PHE A 100 21.05 5.46 4.89
C PHE A 100 22.28 6.15 5.48
N ALA A 101 22.36 6.24 6.80
CA ALA A 101 23.54 6.74 7.50
C ALA A 101 24.74 5.79 7.37
N ARG A 102 24.48 4.48 7.20
CA ARG A 102 25.50 3.43 7.13
C ARG A 102 25.26 2.51 5.91
N PRO A 103 25.67 2.90 4.69
CA PRO A 103 25.64 2.02 3.53
C PRO A 103 26.68 0.89 3.65
N VAL A 104 26.43 -0.24 2.98
CA VAL A 104 27.31 -1.43 2.93
C VAL A 104 28.11 -1.44 1.64
#